data_AF-A0A8J7QA92-F1
#
_entry.id   AF-A0A8J7QA92-F1
#
_cell.length_a   1.000
_cell.length_b   1.000
_cell.length_c   1.000
_cell.angle_alpha   90.00
_cell.angle_beta   90.00
_cell.angle_gamma   90.00
#
_symmetry.space_group_name_H-M   'P 1'
#
loop_
_entity.id
_entity.type
_entity.pdbx_description
1 polymer ?
#
loop_
_entity_poly.entity_id
_entity_poly.type
_entity_poly.pdbx_seq_one_letter_code
_entity_poly.pdbx_strand_id
1 'polypeptide(L)'
;MKPSRFSFNATLVFLFWFLFSMTGALHAQTQQLKVMTFNIWVGGTRVDFNQIIEAVRVADADIVGVQENGGNLARLADALGFYTQSRNQIISRYPIIADLPGGALIQVDGSAVAVYNVHLTPYPYGPYDLRDGASVADVLANEQSRHMNEMASLFTEIENRMAAGTPVFLTGDFNVPSHLDWTAEVADRHFGYTVDWPVSKRLEAMGVHDAFRRANPDVRNRPGYTWTPGYPPPVLEHDEKHDRIDFVYYAGDRLALQGAQTLGHDANNSNTDIAVTPWGSDHRAVVATFTLRHATDVPRVVPQKATFESGDTVTVDFSGAAGNATDWVGLFQAGTPNGPGNSLAWLYTDGTQSGTAGIREGRLQFDALPLGNYEMRLFFNDGYDQVAGADFRVVAPTPAGVVAEHALYGVNQPIRVTYAGGSGDPRDWIDLENTDGTRLAWRYTDSAESRGSVTFAEGLDQAGVYQLHLYCCDAFTQIGAADRIEVTAAPTLFLETSLQAAEQPIVVLFLNGSGNSRDWVGLYRKNASDRRFLTWQYTAGLRHGSLSFAGLAAGEYEARFFFANSYLREARIAFTVNN
;
A
#
# COMPACT_ATOMS: atom_id res chain seq x y z
N MET A 1 -66.68 57.76 -46.19
CA MET A 1 -67.81 56.82 -46.03
C MET A 1 -67.24 55.43 -45.85
N LYS A 2 -67.80 54.69 -44.87
CA LYS A 2 -67.79 53.23 -44.77
C LYS A 2 -66.48 52.49 -44.44
N PRO A 3 -66.61 51.32 -43.79
CA PRO A 3 -65.53 50.37 -43.61
C PRO A 3 -65.30 49.54 -44.90
N SER A 4 -64.08 49.05 -45.08
CA SER A 4 -63.79 47.71 -45.64
C SER A 4 -62.29 47.39 -45.62
N ARG A 5 -61.98 46.22 -45.01
CA ARG A 5 -60.96 45.19 -45.33
C ARG A 5 -59.56 45.61 -45.82
N PHE A 6 -58.50 45.04 -45.23
CA PHE A 6 -57.65 43.99 -45.85
C PHE A 6 -56.53 43.50 -44.88
N SER A 7 -56.04 42.30 -45.18
CA SER A 7 -55.10 41.40 -44.48
C SER A 7 -53.60 41.77 -44.58
N PHE A 8 -52.74 41.35 -43.62
CA PHE A 8 -51.61 40.39 -43.79
C PHE A 8 -50.81 40.12 -42.49
N ASN A 9 -50.09 38.99 -42.49
CA ASN A 9 -49.39 38.26 -41.41
C ASN A 9 -48.24 38.98 -40.66
N ALA A 10 -47.99 38.58 -39.40
CA ALA A 10 -46.64 38.32 -38.86
C ALA A 10 -46.68 37.51 -37.54
N THR A 11 -45.73 36.59 -37.45
CA THR A 11 -45.43 35.57 -36.42
C THR A 11 -45.10 36.16 -35.04
N LEU A 12 -45.59 35.55 -33.95
CA LEU A 12 -45.15 35.83 -32.58
C LEU A 12 -44.65 34.54 -31.90
N VAL A 13 -43.37 34.57 -31.49
CA VAL A 13 -42.70 33.56 -30.66
C VAL A 13 -43.08 33.83 -29.19
N PHE A 14 -43.62 32.84 -28.50
CA PHE A 14 -43.80 32.89 -27.04
C PHE A 14 -42.67 32.12 -26.35
N LEU A 15 -41.78 32.86 -25.67
CA LEU A 15 -40.79 32.33 -24.75
C LEU A 15 -41.49 32.09 -23.40
N PHE A 16 -41.63 30.84 -22.96
CA PHE A 16 -42.09 30.52 -21.62
C PHE A 16 -40.88 30.45 -20.68
N TRP A 17 -40.81 31.37 -19.71
CA TRP A 17 -39.95 31.25 -18.54
C TRP A 17 -40.60 30.29 -17.55
N PHE A 18 -39.98 29.13 -17.31
CA PHE A 18 -40.25 28.31 -16.13
C PHE A 18 -39.20 28.63 -15.07
N LEU A 19 -39.58 29.41 -14.05
CA LEU A 19 -38.82 29.44 -12.79
C LEU A 19 -39.13 28.15 -12.05
N PHE A 20 -38.18 27.22 -12.00
CA PHE A 20 -38.18 26.14 -11.03
C PHE A 20 -37.47 26.64 -9.77
N SER A 21 -38.23 26.89 -8.71
CA SER A 21 -37.69 26.95 -7.34
C SER A 21 -37.31 25.53 -6.94
N MET A 22 -36.03 25.17 -7.07
CA MET A 22 -35.49 23.96 -6.47
C MET A 22 -34.89 24.32 -5.10
N THR A 23 -35.71 24.28 -4.06
CA THR A 23 -35.22 23.93 -2.72
C THR A 23 -35.17 22.41 -2.63
N GLY A 24 -34.20 21.81 -3.32
CA GLY A 24 -33.84 20.41 -3.11
C GLY A 24 -32.86 20.35 -1.95
N ALA A 25 -33.26 19.78 -0.82
CA ALA A 25 -32.29 19.33 0.17
C ALA A 25 -31.37 18.30 -0.52
N LEU A 26 -30.10 18.66 -0.71
CA LEU A 26 -29.06 17.79 -1.27
C LEU A 26 -28.93 16.55 -0.37
N HIS A 27 -29.50 15.44 -0.79
CA HIS A 27 -29.25 14.14 -0.16
C HIS A 27 -27.90 13.63 -0.66
N ALA A 28 -27.03 13.22 0.26
CA ALA A 28 -25.84 12.44 -0.08
C ALA A 28 -26.25 11.26 -0.95
N GLN A 29 -25.51 11.02 -2.04
CA GLN A 29 -25.77 9.88 -2.90
C GLN A 29 -25.37 8.63 -2.11
N THR A 30 -26.30 7.68 -1.99
CA THR A 30 -26.07 6.45 -1.23
C THR A 30 -26.48 5.25 -2.07
N GLN A 31 -25.72 4.17 -1.92
CA GLN A 31 -25.96 2.91 -2.60
C GLN A 31 -26.19 1.80 -1.55
N GLN A 32 -27.20 0.95 -1.76
CA GLN A 32 -27.33 -0.27 -0.99
C GLN A 32 -26.34 -1.31 -1.51
N LEU A 33 -25.60 -1.95 -0.61
CA LEU A 33 -24.60 -2.96 -0.94
C LEU A 33 -24.81 -4.20 -0.06
N LYS A 34 -24.99 -5.36 -0.68
CA LYS A 34 -25.14 -6.65 0.01
C LYS A 34 -23.87 -7.49 -0.14
N VAL A 35 -23.22 -7.79 0.98
CA VAL A 35 -21.99 -8.59 1.04
C VAL A 35 -22.29 -9.92 1.70
N MET A 36 -21.88 -11.00 1.04
CA MET A 36 -22.16 -12.38 1.44
C MET A 36 -20.87 -13.17 1.65
N THR A 37 -20.87 -14.08 2.62
CA THR A 37 -19.89 -15.17 2.71
C THR A 37 -20.60 -16.50 2.51
N PHE A 38 -19.98 -17.42 1.76
CA PHE A 38 -20.57 -18.72 1.51
C PHE A 38 -19.52 -19.80 1.25
N ASN A 39 -19.34 -20.71 2.22
CA ASN A 39 -18.67 -21.98 1.99
C ASN A 39 -19.64 -22.87 1.21
N ILE A 40 -19.25 -23.26 -0.02
CA ILE A 40 -20.14 -23.99 -0.93
C ILE A 40 -19.95 -25.51 -0.88
N TRP A 41 -19.15 -26.04 0.04
CA TRP A 41 -18.93 -27.47 0.26
C TRP A 41 -18.47 -28.27 -0.97
N VAL A 42 -17.16 -28.54 -1.07
CA VAL A 42 -16.58 -29.35 -2.17
C VAL A 42 -17.09 -28.88 -3.55
N GLY A 43 -16.99 -27.57 -3.77
CA GLY A 43 -17.33 -26.87 -5.00
C GLY A 43 -18.82 -26.76 -5.31
N GLY A 44 -19.71 -26.96 -4.34
CA GLY A 44 -21.15 -26.83 -4.56
C GLY A 44 -21.78 -28.05 -5.22
N THR A 45 -21.08 -29.19 -5.25
CA THR A 45 -21.48 -30.34 -6.08
C THR A 45 -22.08 -31.50 -5.30
N ARG A 46 -22.05 -31.45 -3.96
CA ARG A 46 -22.53 -32.53 -3.10
C ARG A 46 -24.05 -32.73 -3.14
N VAL A 47 -24.80 -31.66 -3.39
CA VAL A 47 -26.26 -31.69 -3.53
C VAL A 47 -26.65 -31.30 -4.96
N ASP A 48 -26.58 -30.02 -5.28
CA ASP A 48 -26.82 -29.48 -6.63
C ASP A 48 -26.20 -28.08 -6.73
N PHE A 49 -25.31 -27.91 -7.71
CA PHE A 49 -24.62 -26.63 -7.95
C PHE A 49 -25.58 -25.49 -8.26
N ASN A 50 -26.75 -25.78 -8.85
CA ASN A 50 -27.74 -24.74 -9.14
C ASN A 50 -28.34 -24.14 -7.86
N GLN A 51 -28.34 -24.87 -6.74
CA GLN A 51 -28.80 -24.34 -5.45
C GLN A 51 -27.80 -23.33 -4.85
N ILE A 52 -26.51 -23.45 -5.19
CA ILE A 52 -25.51 -22.42 -4.84
C ILE A 52 -25.78 -21.13 -5.60
N ILE A 53 -26.07 -21.23 -6.91
CA ILE A 53 -26.45 -20.08 -7.73
C ILE A 53 -27.74 -19.44 -7.19
N GLU A 54 -28.74 -20.27 -6.87
CA GLU A 54 -30.02 -19.79 -6.35
C GLU A 54 -29.86 -19.10 -4.98
N ALA A 55 -29.05 -19.64 -4.08
CA ALA A 55 -28.76 -19.02 -2.80
C ALA A 55 -28.18 -17.60 -2.95
N VAL A 56 -27.23 -17.41 -3.88
CA VAL A 56 -26.66 -16.07 -4.16
C VAL A 56 -27.70 -15.14 -4.78
N ARG A 57 -28.56 -15.64 -5.68
CA ARG A 57 -29.65 -14.86 -6.30
C ARG A 57 -30.72 -14.44 -5.31
N VAL A 58 -31.19 -15.36 -4.46
CA VAL A 58 -32.22 -15.10 -3.45
C VAL A 58 -31.70 -14.18 -2.35
N ALA A 59 -30.42 -14.30 -1.98
CA ALA A 59 -29.76 -13.31 -1.12
C ALA A 59 -29.70 -11.92 -1.78
N ASP A 60 -29.80 -11.88 -3.11
CA ASP A 60 -29.55 -10.69 -3.94
C ASP A 60 -28.18 -10.08 -3.59
N ALA A 61 -27.17 -10.95 -3.41
CA ALA A 61 -25.85 -10.48 -3.02
C ALA A 61 -25.19 -9.71 -4.17
N ASP A 62 -24.44 -8.68 -3.82
CA ASP A 62 -23.64 -7.90 -4.76
C ASP A 62 -22.18 -8.37 -4.78
N ILE A 63 -21.63 -8.73 -3.63
CA ILE A 63 -20.26 -9.21 -3.47
C ILE A 63 -20.30 -10.48 -2.63
N VAL A 64 -19.60 -11.54 -3.06
CA VAL A 64 -19.57 -12.82 -2.37
C VAL A 64 -18.13 -13.29 -2.18
N GLY A 65 -17.73 -13.51 -0.94
CA GLY A 65 -16.58 -14.36 -0.61
C GLY A 65 -17.01 -15.82 -0.63
N VAL A 66 -16.36 -16.64 -1.46
CA VAL A 66 -16.71 -18.04 -1.67
C VAL A 66 -15.61 -18.92 -1.09
N GLN A 67 -15.96 -19.91 -0.28
CA GLN A 67 -15.02 -20.90 0.25
C GLN A 67 -15.33 -22.29 -0.29
N GLU A 68 -14.35 -23.20 -0.21
CA GLU A 68 -14.40 -24.54 -0.82
C GLU A 68 -14.89 -24.59 -2.27
N ASN A 69 -14.54 -23.59 -3.10
CA ASN A 69 -15.14 -23.49 -4.43
C ASN A 69 -14.81 -24.67 -5.38
N GLY A 70 -13.83 -25.51 -5.06
CA GLY A 70 -13.53 -26.74 -5.81
C GLY A 70 -13.19 -26.53 -7.28
N GLY A 71 -12.78 -25.32 -7.68
CA GLY A 71 -12.56 -24.92 -9.07
C GLY A 71 -13.79 -24.36 -9.79
N ASN A 72 -14.96 -24.30 -9.13
CA ASN A 72 -16.21 -23.83 -9.73
C ASN A 72 -16.47 -22.33 -9.55
N LEU A 73 -15.53 -21.55 -9.00
CA LEU A 73 -15.72 -20.10 -8.80
C LEU A 73 -16.10 -19.36 -10.09
N ALA A 74 -15.36 -19.61 -11.18
CA ALA A 74 -15.63 -18.98 -12.48
C ALA A 74 -17.01 -19.37 -13.02
N ARG A 75 -17.36 -20.66 -12.91
CA ARG A 75 -18.67 -21.18 -13.30
C ARG A 75 -19.82 -20.52 -12.51
N LEU A 76 -19.63 -20.29 -11.22
CA LEU A 76 -20.61 -19.60 -10.37
C LEU A 76 -20.79 -18.15 -10.82
N ALA A 77 -19.68 -17.43 -11.04
CA ALA A 77 -19.73 -16.05 -11.48
C ALA A 77 -20.35 -15.87 -12.87
N ASP A 78 -19.99 -16.73 -13.83
CA ASP A 78 -20.57 -16.72 -15.18
C ASP A 78 -22.09 -16.90 -15.14
N ALA A 79 -22.59 -17.80 -14.28
CA ALA A 79 -24.03 -18.04 -14.12
C ALA A 79 -24.78 -16.86 -13.47
N LEU A 80 -24.07 -15.99 -12.73
CA LEU A 80 -24.61 -14.80 -12.08
C LEU A 80 -24.36 -13.52 -12.89
N GLY A 81 -23.50 -13.56 -13.91
CA GLY A 81 -23.02 -12.37 -14.63
C GLY A 81 -22.07 -11.50 -13.80
N PHE A 82 -21.28 -12.12 -12.91
CA PHE A 82 -20.39 -11.44 -11.97
C PHE A 82 -18.94 -11.46 -12.45
N TYR A 83 -18.16 -10.46 -12.01
CA TYR A 83 -16.71 -10.45 -12.10
C TYR A 83 -16.10 -11.45 -11.11
N THR A 84 -14.93 -11.98 -11.45
CA THR A 84 -14.20 -12.97 -10.64
C THR A 84 -12.82 -12.50 -10.24
N GLN A 85 -12.45 -12.70 -8.98
CA GLN A 85 -11.07 -12.67 -8.51
C GLN A 85 -10.73 -14.06 -7.93
N SER A 86 -9.98 -14.85 -8.71
CA SER A 86 -9.80 -16.27 -8.39
C SER A 86 -8.83 -16.53 -7.24
N ARG A 87 -7.84 -15.65 -7.03
CA ARG A 87 -6.77 -15.87 -6.03
C ARG A 87 -7.31 -15.90 -4.61
N ASN A 88 -8.25 -15.02 -4.29
CA ASN A 88 -8.88 -14.87 -2.98
C ASN A 88 -10.36 -15.32 -3.01
N GLN A 89 -10.79 -15.96 -4.10
CA GLN A 89 -12.13 -16.57 -4.22
C GLN A 89 -13.29 -15.58 -4.02
N ILE A 90 -13.22 -14.42 -4.67
CA ILE A 90 -14.24 -13.37 -4.60
C ILE A 90 -14.97 -13.29 -5.93
N ILE A 91 -16.30 -13.13 -5.87
CA ILE A 91 -17.12 -12.75 -7.02
C ILE A 91 -17.88 -11.46 -6.72
N SER A 92 -18.14 -10.65 -7.75
CA SER A 92 -18.74 -9.33 -7.57
C SER A 92 -19.61 -8.94 -8.76
N ARG A 93 -20.80 -8.41 -8.51
CA ARG A 93 -21.65 -7.72 -9.49
C ARG A 93 -20.96 -6.49 -10.07
N TYR A 94 -20.09 -5.86 -9.28
CA TYR A 94 -19.36 -4.66 -9.62
C TYR A 94 -17.93 -4.94 -10.12
N PRO A 95 -17.33 -4.08 -10.96
CA PRO A 95 -15.98 -4.29 -11.49
C PRO A 95 -14.92 -4.42 -10.40
N ILE A 96 -14.07 -5.44 -10.52
CA ILE A 96 -12.83 -5.58 -9.75
C ILE A 96 -11.75 -4.75 -10.46
N ILE A 97 -11.21 -3.75 -9.76
CA ILE A 97 -10.31 -2.74 -10.34
C ILE A 97 -8.84 -2.94 -9.94
N ALA A 98 -8.56 -3.71 -8.89
CA ALA A 98 -7.21 -4.08 -8.51
C ALA A 98 -7.18 -5.34 -7.64
N ASP A 99 -6.09 -6.09 -7.73
CA ASP A 99 -5.74 -7.12 -6.76
C ASP A 99 -5.09 -6.49 -5.53
N LEU A 100 -5.46 -6.99 -4.34
CA LEU A 100 -4.81 -6.63 -3.07
C LEU A 100 -4.10 -7.87 -2.50
N PRO A 101 -3.05 -7.71 -1.68
CA PRO A 101 -2.56 -8.80 -0.86
C PRO A 101 -3.70 -9.35 0.01
N GLY A 102 -4.12 -10.60 -0.23
CA GLY A 102 -5.23 -11.25 0.47
C GLY A 102 -6.65 -10.80 0.07
N GLY A 103 -6.82 -9.91 -0.91
CA GLY A 103 -8.15 -9.41 -1.29
C GLY A 103 -8.24 -8.77 -2.67
N ALA A 104 -9.24 -7.92 -2.86
CA ALA A 104 -9.50 -7.18 -4.09
C ALA A 104 -10.07 -5.79 -3.80
N LEU A 105 -9.84 -4.86 -4.71
CA LEU A 105 -10.49 -3.55 -4.73
C LEU A 105 -11.64 -3.57 -5.74
N ILE A 106 -12.85 -3.24 -5.30
CA ILE A 106 -14.08 -3.30 -6.09
C ILE A 106 -14.67 -1.89 -6.22
N GLN A 107 -15.08 -1.52 -7.44
CA GLN A 107 -15.66 -0.22 -7.74
C GLN A 107 -17.19 -0.24 -7.66
N VAL A 108 -17.75 0.24 -6.57
CA VAL A 108 -19.20 0.33 -6.32
C VAL A 108 -19.64 1.78 -6.49
N ASP A 109 -20.35 2.08 -7.59
CA ASP A 109 -20.91 3.41 -7.90
C ASP A 109 -19.97 4.59 -7.61
N GLY A 110 -18.78 4.59 -8.24
CA GLY A 110 -17.81 5.67 -8.04
C GLY A 110 -16.97 5.56 -6.76
N SER A 111 -17.28 4.62 -5.86
CA SER A 111 -16.52 4.35 -4.64
C SER A 111 -15.75 3.04 -4.70
N ALA A 112 -14.45 3.10 -4.43
CA ALA A 112 -13.66 1.90 -4.19
C ALA A 112 -13.93 1.34 -2.78
N VAL A 113 -14.13 0.02 -2.69
CA VAL A 113 -14.22 -0.76 -1.44
C VAL A 113 -13.20 -1.91 -1.48
N ALA A 114 -12.53 -2.16 -0.35
CA ALA A 114 -11.61 -3.27 -0.21
C ALA A 114 -12.36 -4.49 0.34
N VAL A 115 -12.23 -5.63 -0.34
CA VAL A 115 -12.87 -6.89 0.05
C VAL A 115 -11.83 -7.97 0.21
N TYR A 116 -11.83 -8.59 1.38
CA TYR A 116 -11.00 -9.72 1.75
C TYR A 116 -11.88 -10.94 1.96
N ASN A 117 -11.30 -12.13 1.71
CA ASN A 117 -12.00 -13.39 1.89
C ASN A 117 -11.03 -14.43 2.43
N VAL A 118 -11.43 -15.17 3.46
CA VAL A 118 -10.60 -16.19 4.11
C VAL A 118 -11.29 -17.55 4.14
N HIS A 119 -10.46 -18.59 4.15
CA HIS A 119 -10.84 -19.94 4.50
C HIS A 119 -9.73 -20.48 5.39
N LEU A 120 -9.88 -20.32 6.71
CA LEU A 120 -8.82 -20.65 7.66
C LEU A 120 -8.73 -22.15 7.89
N THR A 121 -7.59 -22.62 8.42
CA THR A 121 -7.37 -24.06 8.63
C THR A 121 -8.43 -24.68 9.56
N PRO A 122 -9.07 -25.81 9.20
CA PRO A 122 -10.18 -26.39 9.96
C PRO A 122 -9.77 -27.14 11.23
N TYR A 123 -8.50 -27.56 11.36
CA TYR A 123 -8.04 -28.38 12.49
C TYR A 123 -6.75 -27.88 13.14
N PRO A 124 -6.59 -28.09 14.46
CA PRO A 124 -7.59 -28.60 15.39
C PRO A 124 -8.76 -27.62 15.54
N TYR A 125 -9.95 -28.14 15.81
CA TYR A 125 -11.15 -27.34 15.95
C TYR A 125 -11.46 -27.16 17.43
N GLY A 126 -11.19 -25.96 17.95
CA GLY A 126 -11.26 -25.66 19.38
C GLY A 126 -12.56 -26.08 20.08
N PRO A 127 -13.75 -25.91 19.46
CA PRO A 127 -15.00 -26.40 20.06
C PRO A 127 -15.07 -27.91 20.28
N TYR A 128 -14.55 -28.72 19.35
CA TYR A 128 -14.45 -30.17 19.55
C TYR A 128 -13.39 -30.50 20.59
N ASP A 129 -12.24 -29.83 20.57
CA ASP A 129 -11.20 -30.05 21.59
C ASP A 129 -11.74 -29.79 23.01
N LEU A 130 -12.52 -28.73 23.21
CA LEU A 130 -13.15 -28.43 24.51
C LEU A 130 -14.21 -29.46 24.90
N ARG A 131 -15.05 -29.90 23.94
CA ARG A 131 -16.01 -31.00 24.16
C ARG A 131 -15.29 -32.25 24.65
N ASP A 132 -14.13 -32.53 24.06
CA ASP A 132 -13.36 -33.76 24.23
C ASP A 132 -12.32 -33.66 25.38
N GLY A 133 -12.37 -32.58 26.16
CA GLY A 133 -11.69 -32.44 27.45
C GLY A 133 -10.38 -31.66 27.42
N ALA A 134 -10.03 -31.00 26.31
CA ALA A 134 -8.90 -30.07 26.27
C ALA A 134 -9.15 -28.84 27.16
N SER A 135 -8.08 -28.22 27.63
CA SER A 135 -8.20 -26.98 28.40
C SER A 135 -8.38 -25.77 27.48
N VAL A 136 -9.04 -24.71 27.98
CA VAL A 136 -9.11 -23.42 27.28
C VAL A 136 -7.71 -22.87 26.97
N ALA A 137 -6.73 -23.11 27.84
CA ALA A 137 -5.36 -22.67 27.61
C ALA A 137 -4.71 -23.37 26.40
N ASP A 138 -4.93 -24.68 26.24
CA ASP A 138 -4.40 -25.44 25.10
C ASP A 138 -5.06 -24.99 23.79
N VAL A 139 -6.38 -24.78 23.81
CA VAL A 139 -7.12 -24.26 22.65
C VAL A 139 -6.60 -22.87 22.27
N LEU A 140 -6.48 -21.95 23.23
CA LEU A 140 -5.96 -20.60 22.94
C LEU A 140 -4.50 -20.63 22.45
N ALA A 141 -3.67 -21.56 22.94
CA ALA A 141 -2.31 -21.73 22.42
C ALA A 141 -2.32 -22.19 20.94
N ASN A 142 -3.22 -23.11 20.58
CA ASN A 142 -3.40 -23.55 19.20
C ASN A 142 -3.86 -22.39 18.31
N GLU A 143 -4.89 -21.64 18.72
CA GLU A 143 -5.42 -20.47 18.02
C GLU A 143 -4.34 -19.40 17.74
N GLN A 144 -3.49 -19.13 18.75
CA GLN A 144 -2.39 -18.17 18.60
C GLN A 144 -1.31 -18.67 17.61
N SER A 145 -1.03 -19.97 17.61
CA SER A 145 -0.01 -20.54 16.74
C SER A 145 -0.48 -20.75 15.29
N ARG A 146 -1.80 -20.77 15.04
CA ARG A 146 -2.38 -21.09 13.73
C ARG A 146 -3.16 -19.92 13.15
N HIS A 147 -4.41 -19.74 13.56
CA HIS A 147 -5.33 -18.77 12.96
C HIS A 147 -4.87 -17.33 13.11
N MET A 148 -4.23 -16.98 14.22
CA MET A 148 -3.60 -15.65 14.37
C MET A 148 -2.40 -15.44 13.44
N ASN A 149 -1.63 -16.49 13.16
CA ASN A 149 -0.52 -16.44 12.21
C ASN A 149 -1.02 -16.37 10.76
N GLU A 150 -2.08 -17.10 10.41
CA GLU A 150 -2.74 -17.02 9.09
C GLU A 150 -3.31 -15.62 8.82
N MET A 151 -3.88 -14.99 9.85
CA MET A 151 -4.46 -13.65 9.76
C MET A 151 -3.45 -12.51 9.88
N ALA A 152 -2.20 -12.78 10.29
CA ALA A 152 -1.23 -11.75 10.66
C ALA A 152 -1.02 -10.69 9.56
N SER A 153 -0.76 -11.12 8.32
CA SER A 153 -0.59 -10.20 7.20
C SER A 153 -1.89 -9.46 6.86
N LEU A 154 -3.03 -10.14 7.00
CA LEU A 154 -4.33 -9.56 6.65
C LEU A 154 -4.76 -8.47 7.64
N PHE A 155 -4.41 -8.61 8.93
CA PHE A 155 -4.62 -7.55 9.91
C PHE A 155 -3.93 -6.25 9.49
N THR A 156 -2.66 -6.34 9.08
CA THR A 156 -1.90 -5.17 8.60
C THR A 156 -2.53 -4.55 7.34
N GLU A 157 -2.95 -5.37 6.38
CA GLU A 157 -3.62 -4.87 5.17
C GLU A 157 -4.96 -4.19 5.47
N ILE A 158 -5.74 -4.72 6.39
CA ILE A 158 -7.00 -4.11 6.83
C ILE A 158 -6.74 -2.76 7.50
N GLU A 159 -5.79 -2.69 8.43
CA GLU A 159 -5.39 -1.43 9.10
C GLU A 159 -4.96 -0.37 8.08
N ASN A 160 -4.14 -0.75 7.09
CA ASN A 160 -3.70 0.16 6.04
C ASN A 160 -4.87 0.71 5.21
N ARG A 161 -5.87 -0.11 4.88
CA ARG A 161 -7.06 0.34 4.14
C ARG A 161 -7.96 1.24 4.97
N MET A 162 -8.14 0.91 6.24
CA MET A 162 -8.89 1.74 7.18
C MET A 162 -8.22 3.10 7.36
N ALA A 163 -6.89 3.15 7.52
CA ALA A 163 -6.12 4.39 7.59
C ALA A 163 -6.24 5.23 6.31
N ALA A 164 -6.34 4.58 5.15
CA ALA A 164 -6.61 5.24 3.87
C ALA A 164 -8.08 5.68 3.69
N GLY A 165 -8.96 5.46 4.66
CA GLY A 165 -10.39 5.79 4.58
C GLY A 165 -11.17 4.94 3.58
N THR A 166 -10.63 3.79 3.16
CA THR A 166 -11.28 2.85 2.26
C THR A 166 -12.22 1.94 3.07
N PRO A 167 -13.52 1.83 2.72
CA PRO A 167 -14.42 0.84 3.29
C PRO A 167 -13.86 -0.56 3.12
N VAL A 168 -13.90 -1.33 4.20
CA VAL A 168 -13.36 -2.69 4.24
C VAL A 168 -14.49 -3.67 4.53
N PHE A 169 -14.49 -4.78 3.79
CA PHE A 169 -15.21 -6.00 4.12
C PHE A 169 -14.23 -7.17 4.23
N LEU A 170 -14.46 -8.03 5.22
CA LEU A 170 -13.76 -9.30 5.38
C LEU A 170 -14.81 -10.40 5.50
N THR A 171 -14.82 -11.28 4.51
CA THR A 171 -15.71 -12.45 4.44
C THR A 171 -14.93 -13.72 4.72
N GLY A 172 -15.59 -14.81 5.06
CA GLY A 172 -14.89 -16.08 5.16
C GLY A 172 -15.61 -17.14 5.97
N ASP A 173 -15.14 -18.36 5.76
CA ASP A 173 -15.23 -19.45 6.72
C ASP A 173 -13.95 -19.39 7.56
N PHE A 174 -14.11 -19.01 8.82
CA PHE A 174 -12.99 -18.81 9.72
C PHE A 174 -12.58 -20.11 10.41
N ASN A 175 -13.38 -21.18 10.34
CA ASN A 175 -13.16 -22.40 11.12
C ASN A 175 -12.90 -22.16 12.63
N VAL A 176 -13.26 -20.97 13.14
CA VAL A 176 -13.11 -20.57 14.53
C VAL A 176 -14.33 -19.74 14.94
N PRO A 177 -14.90 -19.95 16.14
CA PRO A 177 -16.01 -19.13 16.60
C PRO A 177 -15.58 -17.71 17.00
N SER A 178 -16.57 -16.87 17.30
CA SER A 178 -16.35 -15.52 17.82
C SER A 178 -16.44 -15.46 19.34
N HIS A 179 -15.61 -14.62 19.97
CA HIS A 179 -15.72 -14.28 21.40
C HIS A 179 -17.08 -13.67 21.75
N LEU A 180 -17.79 -13.11 20.76
CA LEU A 180 -19.14 -12.58 20.93
C LEU A 180 -20.22 -13.67 20.97
N ASP A 181 -19.88 -14.90 20.59
CA ASP A 181 -20.79 -16.05 20.60
C ASP A 181 -20.52 -16.99 21.78
N TRP A 182 -19.27 -17.07 22.24
CA TRP A 182 -18.84 -17.89 23.38
C TRP A 182 -18.79 -17.08 24.67
N THR A 183 -19.93 -16.51 25.07
CA THR A 183 -20.07 -15.63 26.24
C THR A 183 -20.55 -16.37 27.48
N ALA A 184 -20.44 -15.71 28.64
CA ALA A 184 -20.99 -16.24 29.89
C ALA A 184 -22.51 -16.47 29.83
N GLU A 185 -23.24 -15.70 29.02
CA GLU A 185 -24.70 -15.82 28.88
C GLU A 185 -25.12 -17.18 28.32
N VAL A 186 -24.33 -17.74 27.40
CA VAL A 186 -24.62 -18.99 26.68
C VAL A 186 -23.62 -20.09 26.95
N ALA A 187 -22.85 -19.98 28.05
CA ALA A 187 -21.84 -20.96 28.43
C ALA A 187 -22.41 -22.39 28.60
N ASP A 188 -23.70 -22.53 28.96
CA ASP A 188 -24.43 -23.81 28.98
C ASP A 188 -24.44 -24.53 27.62
N ARG A 189 -24.33 -23.80 26.51
CA ARG A 189 -24.22 -24.34 25.14
C ARG A 189 -22.79 -24.60 24.68
N HIS A 190 -21.83 -24.24 25.51
CA HIS A 190 -20.38 -24.26 25.25
C HIS A 190 -19.64 -25.02 26.35
N PHE A 191 -20.26 -26.07 26.87
CA PHE A 191 -19.67 -26.98 27.88
C PHE A 191 -19.27 -26.27 29.19
N GLY A 192 -19.92 -25.14 29.50
CA GLY A 192 -19.60 -24.29 30.65
C GLY A 192 -18.46 -23.31 30.43
N TYR A 193 -17.90 -23.23 29.21
CA TYR A 193 -16.79 -22.36 28.89
C TYR A 193 -17.23 -21.01 28.30
N THR A 194 -16.40 -20.01 28.56
CA THR A 194 -16.37 -18.71 27.87
C THR A 194 -14.98 -18.61 27.26
N VAL A 195 -14.89 -18.19 25.99
CA VAL A 195 -13.61 -18.17 25.27
C VAL A 195 -13.47 -16.86 24.51
N ASP A 196 -12.41 -16.13 24.82
CA ASP A 196 -11.98 -14.95 24.09
C ASP A 196 -11.21 -15.37 22.82
N TRP A 197 -11.94 -15.82 21.81
CA TRP A 197 -11.38 -16.29 20.53
C TRP A 197 -10.46 -15.24 19.89
N PRO A 198 -9.14 -15.51 19.71
CA PRO A 198 -8.15 -14.48 19.42
C PRO A 198 -8.40 -13.67 18.14
N VAL A 199 -8.78 -14.32 17.03
CA VAL A 199 -9.01 -13.63 15.75
C VAL A 199 -10.13 -12.61 15.87
N SER A 200 -11.28 -13.03 16.38
CA SER A 200 -12.44 -12.15 16.55
C SER A 200 -12.16 -11.02 17.56
N LYS A 201 -11.41 -11.29 18.64
CA LYS A 201 -10.97 -10.25 19.59
C LYS A 201 -10.05 -9.23 18.95
N ARG A 202 -9.11 -9.68 18.10
CA ARG A 202 -8.19 -8.80 17.39
C ARG A 202 -8.94 -7.91 16.40
N LEU A 203 -9.87 -8.47 15.62
CA LEU A 203 -10.70 -7.71 14.69
C LEU A 203 -11.52 -6.64 15.41
N GLU A 204 -12.18 -6.98 16.53
CA GLU A 204 -12.91 -6.00 17.33
C GLU A 204 -11.99 -4.87 17.83
N ALA A 205 -10.80 -5.21 18.34
CA ALA A 205 -9.83 -4.24 18.83
C ALA A 205 -9.31 -3.29 17.74
N MET A 206 -9.30 -3.72 16.47
CA MET A 206 -8.94 -2.89 15.32
C MET A 206 -10.09 -1.98 14.86
N GLY A 207 -11.30 -2.11 15.43
CA GLY A 207 -12.50 -1.41 14.95
C GLY A 207 -13.16 -2.09 13.75
N VAL A 208 -12.89 -3.37 13.53
CA VAL A 208 -13.57 -4.19 12.52
C VAL A 208 -14.73 -4.92 13.18
N HIS A 209 -15.94 -4.72 12.65
CA HIS A 209 -17.17 -5.13 13.31
C HIS A 209 -17.81 -6.35 12.66
N ASP A 210 -18.29 -7.28 13.49
CA ASP A 210 -19.09 -8.44 13.07
C ASP A 210 -20.51 -7.99 12.68
N ALA A 211 -20.85 -8.08 11.39
CA ALA A 211 -22.14 -7.61 10.89
C ALA A 211 -23.33 -8.39 11.48
N PHE A 212 -23.22 -9.71 11.60
CA PHE A 212 -24.34 -10.54 12.09
C PHE A 212 -24.63 -10.22 13.54
N ARG A 213 -23.60 -10.19 14.40
CA ARG A 213 -23.79 -9.93 15.84
C ARG A 213 -24.16 -8.48 16.13
N ARG A 214 -23.70 -7.52 15.31
CA ARG A 214 -24.17 -6.12 15.39
C ARG A 214 -25.66 -5.99 15.07
N ALA A 215 -26.14 -6.70 14.05
CA ALA A 215 -27.56 -6.70 13.70
C ALA A 215 -28.43 -7.56 14.63
N ASN A 216 -27.85 -8.61 15.24
CA ASN A 216 -28.52 -9.58 16.09
C ASN A 216 -27.78 -9.71 17.44
N PRO A 217 -27.88 -8.74 18.36
CA PRO A 217 -27.08 -8.72 19.59
C PRO A 217 -27.47 -9.81 20.60
N ASP A 218 -28.67 -10.37 20.53
CA ASP A 218 -29.16 -11.43 21.42
C ASP A 218 -28.54 -12.80 21.04
N VAL A 219 -27.43 -13.15 21.70
CA VAL A 219 -26.69 -14.40 21.43
C VAL A 219 -27.49 -15.66 21.77
N ARG A 220 -28.38 -15.60 22.76
CA ARG A 220 -29.16 -16.76 23.19
C ARG A 220 -30.28 -17.08 22.21
N ASN A 221 -31.02 -16.07 21.75
CA ASN A 221 -32.19 -16.29 20.89
C ASN A 221 -31.86 -16.18 19.40
N ARG A 222 -30.74 -15.53 19.05
CA ARG A 222 -30.23 -15.42 17.68
C ARG A 222 -28.77 -15.88 17.62
N PRO A 223 -28.50 -17.18 17.83
CA PRO A 223 -27.13 -17.71 17.79
C PRO A 223 -26.52 -17.61 16.39
N GLY A 224 -27.32 -17.88 15.34
CA GLY A 224 -26.88 -17.74 13.95
C GLY A 224 -25.91 -18.82 13.50
N TYR A 225 -26.09 -20.06 13.97
CA TYR A 225 -25.18 -21.17 13.67
C TYR A 225 -25.08 -21.42 12.17
N THR A 226 -23.88 -21.23 11.63
CA THR A 226 -23.56 -21.50 10.22
C THR A 226 -23.01 -22.89 10.02
N TRP A 227 -22.26 -23.39 11.00
CA TRP A 227 -21.81 -24.77 11.11
C TRP A 227 -22.65 -25.52 12.15
N THR A 228 -23.29 -26.63 11.84
CA THR A 228 -23.72 -27.03 10.50
C THR A 228 -25.23 -27.23 10.43
N PRO A 229 -25.89 -26.92 9.30
CA PRO A 229 -27.22 -27.44 8.97
C PRO A 229 -27.25 -28.95 8.65
N GLY A 230 -26.10 -29.61 8.45
CA GLY A 230 -25.97 -31.05 8.15
C GLY A 230 -25.23 -31.37 6.83
N TYR A 231 -24.97 -32.66 6.56
CA TYR A 231 -24.13 -33.14 5.45
C TYR A 231 -24.80 -34.27 4.63
N PRO A 232 -25.67 -33.98 3.65
CA PRO A 232 -26.33 -32.69 3.42
C PRO A 232 -27.46 -32.46 4.45
N PRO A 233 -27.92 -31.21 4.62
CA PRO A 233 -29.01 -30.92 5.55
C PRO A 233 -30.30 -31.67 5.21
N PRO A 234 -31.06 -32.13 6.22
CA PRO A 234 -30.85 -31.89 7.67
C PRO A 234 -30.10 -33.04 8.39
N VAL A 235 -29.30 -33.85 7.67
CA VAL A 235 -28.63 -35.03 8.27
C VAL A 235 -27.45 -34.58 9.13
N LEU A 236 -27.50 -34.92 10.43
CA LEU A 236 -26.50 -34.55 11.43
C LEU A 236 -25.91 -35.78 12.12
N GLU A 237 -24.66 -35.66 12.58
CA GLU A 237 -24.06 -36.61 13.51
C GLU A 237 -24.67 -36.46 14.91
N HIS A 238 -24.60 -37.52 15.73
CA HIS A 238 -25.30 -37.55 17.03
C HIS A 238 -24.74 -36.56 18.06
N ASP A 239 -23.45 -36.29 18.00
CA ASP A 239 -22.66 -35.48 18.92
C ASP A 239 -22.09 -34.21 18.26
N GLU A 240 -22.73 -33.77 17.17
CA GLU A 240 -22.35 -32.58 16.41
C GLU A 240 -22.40 -31.32 17.28
N LYS A 241 -21.41 -30.44 17.11
CA LYS A 241 -21.36 -29.14 17.77
C LYS A 241 -21.66 -28.03 16.76
N HIS A 242 -22.73 -27.29 17.05
CA HIS A 242 -23.11 -26.13 16.25
C HIS A 242 -22.43 -24.85 16.74
N ASP A 243 -21.86 -24.11 15.78
CA ASP A 243 -21.20 -22.83 15.97
C ASP A 243 -21.45 -21.89 14.78
N ARG A 244 -21.21 -20.61 15.01
CA ARG A 244 -21.13 -19.61 13.94
C ARG A 244 -19.66 -19.39 13.63
N ILE A 245 -19.25 -19.79 12.43
CA ILE A 245 -17.86 -19.72 11.96
C ILE A 245 -17.71 -19.01 10.62
N ASP A 246 -18.84 -18.67 9.98
CA ASP A 246 -18.87 -17.90 8.75
C ASP A 246 -19.26 -16.46 9.05
N PHE A 247 -18.43 -15.51 8.65
CA PHE A 247 -18.59 -14.10 9.05
C PHE A 247 -18.55 -13.13 7.87
N VAL A 248 -19.34 -12.07 8.00
CA VAL A 248 -19.14 -10.81 7.27
C VAL A 248 -18.71 -9.76 8.28
N TYR A 249 -17.43 -9.41 8.25
CA TYR A 249 -16.84 -8.31 9.00
C TYR A 249 -16.77 -7.05 8.14
N TYR A 250 -16.91 -5.88 8.76
CA TYR A 250 -16.84 -4.60 8.05
C TYR A 250 -16.18 -3.48 8.87
N ALA A 251 -15.60 -2.50 8.18
CA ALA A 251 -15.06 -1.29 8.79
C ALA A 251 -15.10 -0.09 7.82
N GLY A 252 -15.12 1.12 8.38
CA GLY A 252 -15.04 2.38 7.63
C GLY A 252 -16.30 3.24 7.72
N ASP A 253 -16.10 4.55 7.88
CA ASP A 253 -17.16 5.51 8.21
C ASP A 253 -18.22 5.69 7.11
N ARG A 254 -17.94 5.23 5.89
CA ARG A 254 -18.88 5.31 4.76
C ARG A 254 -19.90 4.17 4.76
N LEU A 255 -19.76 3.18 5.63
CA LEU A 255 -20.66 2.03 5.72
C LEU A 255 -21.62 2.19 6.90
N ALA A 256 -22.91 2.04 6.62
CA ALA A 256 -23.93 1.90 7.65
C ALA A 256 -24.63 0.54 7.50
N LEU A 257 -24.42 -0.37 8.46
CA LEU A 257 -25.09 -1.66 8.50
C LEU A 257 -26.61 -1.48 8.64
N GLN A 258 -27.37 -2.08 7.74
CA GLN A 258 -28.84 -2.08 7.75
C GLN A 258 -29.42 -3.37 8.34
N GLY A 259 -28.70 -4.49 8.21
CA GLY A 259 -29.11 -5.79 8.74
C GLY A 259 -28.23 -6.92 8.25
N ALA A 260 -28.35 -8.08 8.87
CA ALA A 260 -27.65 -9.29 8.47
C ALA A 260 -28.50 -10.53 8.74
N GLN A 261 -28.47 -11.48 7.81
CA GLN A 261 -29.34 -12.64 7.75
C GLN A 261 -28.56 -13.89 7.36
N THR A 262 -29.00 -15.05 7.85
CA THR A 262 -28.47 -16.35 7.42
C THR A 262 -29.35 -16.99 6.33
N LEU A 263 -28.71 -17.73 5.42
CA LEU A 263 -29.40 -18.54 4.42
C LEU A 263 -29.13 -20.03 4.66
N GLY A 264 -30.16 -20.87 4.52
CA GLY A 264 -30.08 -22.28 4.88
C GLY A 264 -31.24 -23.13 4.36
N HIS A 265 -31.35 -24.35 4.90
CA HIS A 265 -32.28 -25.38 4.41
C HIS A 265 -33.77 -25.13 4.64
N ASP A 266 -34.14 -24.69 5.85
CA ASP A 266 -35.54 -24.65 6.29
C ASP A 266 -35.81 -23.38 7.10
N ALA A 267 -36.82 -22.61 6.70
CA ALA A 267 -37.24 -21.36 7.32
C ALA A 267 -37.86 -21.55 8.72
N ASN A 268 -38.25 -22.78 9.07
CA ASN A 268 -38.72 -23.09 10.44
C ASN A 268 -37.56 -23.28 11.42
N ASN A 269 -36.33 -23.40 10.93
CA ASN A 269 -35.15 -23.41 11.78
C ASN A 269 -34.78 -21.96 12.14
N SER A 270 -34.67 -21.65 13.43
CA SER A 270 -34.36 -20.29 13.93
C SER A 270 -32.99 -19.75 13.52
N ASN A 271 -32.11 -20.60 12.98
CA ASN A 271 -30.83 -20.22 12.40
C ASN A 271 -30.89 -19.97 10.88
N THR A 272 -32.06 -20.06 10.26
CA THR A 272 -32.25 -19.82 8.82
C THR A 272 -33.26 -18.70 8.63
N ASP A 273 -32.80 -17.52 8.23
CA ASP A 273 -33.70 -16.40 7.95
C ASP A 273 -34.29 -16.48 6.53
N ILE A 274 -33.53 -17.01 5.59
CA ILE A 274 -33.92 -17.18 4.19
C ILE A 274 -33.68 -18.63 3.80
N ALA A 275 -34.75 -19.34 3.42
CA ALA A 275 -34.66 -20.74 3.05
C ALA A 275 -34.46 -20.94 1.54
N VAL A 276 -33.53 -21.81 1.17
CA VAL A 276 -33.41 -22.38 -0.17
C VAL A 276 -33.41 -23.90 -0.03
N THR A 277 -34.36 -24.55 -0.70
CA THR A 277 -34.59 -26.00 -0.58
C THR A 277 -34.65 -26.64 -1.97
N PRO A 278 -33.82 -27.67 -2.26
CA PRO A 278 -32.81 -28.26 -1.38
C PRO A 278 -31.62 -27.32 -1.14
N TRP A 279 -31.06 -27.34 0.06
CA TRP A 279 -29.88 -26.51 0.39
C TRP A 279 -28.60 -27.19 -0.08
N GLY A 280 -27.72 -26.40 -0.69
CA GLY A 280 -26.58 -26.90 -1.46
C GLY A 280 -25.30 -27.20 -0.68
N SER A 281 -25.20 -26.78 0.59
CA SER A 281 -23.96 -26.76 1.37
C SER A 281 -24.15 -27.33 2.78
N ASP A 282 -23.08 -27.77 3.40
CA ASP A 282 -23.00 -28.06 4.83
C ASP A 282 -22.71 -26.84 5.70
N HIS A 283 -22.63 -25.65 5.11
CA HIS A 283 -22.67 -24.36 5.80
C HIS A 283 -23.94 -23.60 5.46
N ARG A 284 -24.46 -22.83 6.42
CA ARG A 284 -25.35 -21.70 6.09
C ARG A 284 -24.52 -20.53 5.58
N ALA A 285 -25.04 -19.80 4.61
CA ALA A 285 -24.42 -18.55 4.18
C ALA A 285 -24.83 -17.40 5.10
N VAL A 286 -24.05 -16.32 5.11
CA VAL A 286 -24.40 -15.06 5.79
C VAL A 286 -24.38 -13.94 4.77
N VAL A 287 -25.45 -13.14 4.73
CA VAL A 287 -25.51 -11.91 3.93
C VAL A 287 -25.76 -10.72 4.85
N ALA A 288 -24.99 -9.65 4.66
CA ALA A 288 -25.16 -8.39 5.37
C ALA A 288 -25.44 -7.26 4.37
N THR A 289 -26.42 -6.41 4.71
CA THR A 289 -26.85 -5.27 3.89
C THR A 289 -26.29 -3.98 4.48
N PHE A 290 -25.69 -3.16 3.64
CA PHE A 290 -25.10 -1.88 4.02
C PHE A 290 -25.66 -0.75 3.16
N THR A 291 -25.70 0.44 3.72
CA THR A 291 -25.73 1.68 2.95
C THR A 291 -24.29 2.17 2.82
N LEU A 292 -23.80 2.29 1.59
CA LEU A 292 -22.51 2.87 1.26
C LEU A 292 -22.70 4.33 0.83
N ARG A 293 -22.06 5.25 1.55
CA ARG A 293 -21.96 6.66 1.15
C ARG A 293 -20.87 6.84 0.11
N HIS A 294 -21.15 7.62 -0.93
CA HIS A 294 -20.15 7.92 -1.95
C HIS A 294 -18.92 8.59 -1.32
N ALA A 295 -17.73 8.29 -1.85
CA ALA A 295 -16.48 8.89 -1.36
C ALA A 295 -16.54 10.43 -1.40
N THR A 296 -17.15 10.97 -2.46
CA THR A 296 -17.37 12.40 -2.71
C THR A 296 -18.40 13.05 -1.79
N ASP A 297 -18.98 12.31 -0.83
CA ASP A 297 -19.92 12.84 0.16
C ASP A 297 -19.31 12.92 1.57
N VAL A 298 -18.07 12.45 1.77
CA VAL A 298 -17.34 12.63 3.03
C VAL A 298 -16.44 13.85 2.90
N PRO A 299 -16.65 14.92 3.69
CA PRO A 299 -15.82 16.11 3.62
C PRO A 299 -14.36 15.77 3.90
N ARG A 300 -13.48 16.12 2.95
CA ARG A 300 -12.03 15.97 3.07
C ARG A 300 -11.31 17.15 2.44
N VAL A 301 -10.18 17.49 3.03
CA VAL A 301 -9.20 18.43 2.49
C VAL A 301 -7.81 17.83 2.72
N VAL A 302 -7.01 17.75 1.68
CA VAL A 302 -5.73 17.04 1.71
C VAL A 302 -4.68 17.88 0.97
N PRO A 303 -3.65 18.40 1.66
CA PRO A 303 -2.52 19.02 0.98
C PRO A 303 -1.76 17.93 0.19
N GLN A 304 -1.28 18.26 -1.01
CA GLN A 304 -0.58 17.28 -1.85
C GLN A 304 0.73 16.76 -1.24
N LYS A 305 1.31 17.53 -0.33
CA LYS A 305 2.52 17.17 0.41
C LYS A 305 2.29 17.45 1.90
N ALA A 306 2.82 16.59 2.77
CA ALA A 306 2.88 16.87 4.20
C ALA A 306 3.96 17.90 4.56
N THR A 307 4.92 18.15 3.66
CA THR A 307 5.99 19.13 3.81
C THR A 307 6.26 19.82 2.48
N PHE A 308 6.16 21.14 2.49
CA PHE A 308 6.53 22.03 1.39
C PHE A 308 7.84 22.75 1.74
N GLU A 309 8.60 23.18 0.74
CA GLU A 309 9.73 24.09 0.96
C GLU A 309 9.28 25.55 0.81
N SER A 310 9.97 26.48 1.47
CA SER A 310 9.70 27.91 1.32
C SER A 310 9.81 28.33 -0.14
N GLY A 311 8.72 28.85 -0.71
CA GLY A 311 8.64 29.22 -2.13
C GLY A 311 7.76 28.27 -2.96
N ASP A 312 7.44 27.08 -2.46
CA ASP A 312 6.49 26.17 -3.12
C ASP A 312 5.07 26.75 -3.12
N THR A 313 4.36 26.62 -4.25
CA THR A 313 2.90 26.78 -4.30
C THR A 313 2.25 25.66 -3.49
N VAL A 314 1.35 26.03 -2.58
CA VAL A 314 0.63 25.05 -1.76
C VAL A 314 -0.60 24.56 -2.52
N THR A 315 -0.57 23.31 -2.97
CA THR A 315 -1.68 22.68 -3.69
C THR A 315 -2.46 21.76 -2.76
N VAL A 316 -3.80 21.84 -2.83
CA VAL A 316 -4.72 21.12 -1.95
C VAL A 316 -5.82 20.49 -2.77
N ASP A 317 -6.08 19.21 -2.55
CA ASP A 317 -7.23 18.51 -3.10
C ASP A 317 -8.35 18.49 -2.03
N PHE A 318 -9.60 18.69 -2.45
CA PHE A 318 -10.77 18.60 -1.57
C PHE A 318 -11.86 17.75 -2.20
N SER A 319 -12.71 17.15 -1.37
CA SER A 319 -13.89 16.39 -1.78
C SER A 319 -14.94 16.42 -0.67
N GLY A 320 -16.18 16.02 -0.96
CA GLY A 320 -17.22 16.02 0.07
C GLY A 320 -17.71 17.39 0.48
N ALA A 321 -17.49 18.43 -0.33
CA ALA A 321 -18.11 19.72 -0.06
C ALA A 321 -19.64 19.64 -0.25
N ALA A 322 -20.37 20.45 0.51
CA ALA A 322 -21.84 20.44 0.52
C ALA A 322 -22.46 20.86 -0.84
N GLY A 323 -21.67 21.49 -1.71
CA GLY A 323 -22.10 21.97 -3.02
C GLY A 323 -22.78 23.33 -2.93
N ASN A 324 -22.58 24.09 -1.85
CA ASN A 324 -22.95 25.50 -1.83
C ASN A 324 -21.87 26.29 -2.57
N ALA A 325 -22.28 27.34 -3.29
CA ALA A 325 -21.34 28.21 -3.99
C ALA A 325 -20.36 28.92 -3.04
N THR A 326 -20.69 28.96 -1.75
CA THR A 326 -19.89 29.55 -0.68
C THR A 326 -19.28 28.53 0.29
N ASP A 327 -19.18 27.25 -0.10
CA ASP A 327 -18.28 26.31 0.59
C ASP A 327 -16.83 26.71 0.29
N TRP A 328 -15.96 26.68 1.30
CA TRP A 328 -14.61 27.25 1.19
C TRP A 328 -13.55 26.47 1.93
N VAL A 329 -12.32 26.53 1.41
CA VAL A 329 -11.12 26.00 2.05
C VAL A 329 -10.28 27.17 2.53
N GLY A 330 -9.95 27.16 3.82
CA GLY A 330 -9.09 28.14 4.47
C GLY A 330 -7.74 27.55 4.86
N LEU A 331 -6.71 28.37 4.76
CA LEU A 331 -5.34 28.12 5.18
C LEU A 331 -5.08 28.86 6.49
N PHE A 332 -4.63 28.14 7.52
CA PHE A 332 -4.39 28.68 8.85
C PHE A 332 -2.97 28.37 9.33
N GLN A 333 -2.41 29.24 10.16
CA GLN A 333 -1.28 28.84 11.00
C GLN A 333 -1.77 27.80 12.01
N ALA A 334 -1.00 26.73 12.24
CA ALA A 334 -1.41 25.64 13.12
C ALA A 334 -1.80 26.14 14.52
N GLY A 335 -2.91 25.63 15.05
CA GLY A 335 -3.49 26.02 16.33
C GLY A 335 -4.33 27.31 16.33
N THR A 336 -4.46 28.02 15.20
CA THR A 336 -5.32 29.22 15.12
C THR A 336 -6.81 28.84 15.25
N PRO A 337 -7.63 29.50 16.08
CA PRO A 337 -9.06 29.15 16.18
C PRO A 337 -9.85 29.48 14.90
N ASN A 338 -10.97 28.80 14.68
CA ASN A 338 -11.90 29.15 13.60
C ASN A 338 -12.55 30.51 13.86
N GLY A 339 -12.83 31.27 12.80
CA GLY A 339 -13.52 32.55 12.90
C GLY A 339 -13.18 33.52 11.76
N PRO A 340 -13.94 34.60 11.63
CA PRO A 340 -13.74 35.60 10.59
C PRO A 340 -12.37 36.27 10.75
N GLY A 341 -11.62 36.34 9.65
CA GLY A 341 -10.30 36.98 9.60
C GLY A 341 -9.13 36.15 10.15
N ASN A 342 -9.37 34.93 10.61
CA ASN A 342 -8.32 34.07 11.18
C ASN A 342 -7.55 33.25 10.12
N SER A 343 -8.12 33.07 8.93
CA SER A 343 -7.44 32.41 7.82
C SER A 343 -6.37 33.33 7.23
N LEU A 344 -5.17 32.80 6.97
CA LEU A 344 -4.11 33.49 6.24
C LEU A 344 -4.46 33.68 4.76
N ALA A 345 -5.12 32.69 4.17
CA ALA A 345 -5.65 32.71 2.82
C ALA A 345 -6.89 31.81 2.74
N TRP A 346 -7.77 32.07 1.79
CA TRP A 346 -8.96 31.25 1.57
C TRP A 346 -9.45 31.39 0.13
N LEU A 347 -10.08 30.31 -0.35
CA LEU A 347 -10.78 30.25 -1.63
C LEU A 347 -12.09 29.50 -1.43
N TYR A 348 -13.13 29.91 -2.14
CA TYR A 348 -14.30 29.06 -2.34
C TYR A 348 -13.90 27.81 -3.13
N THR A 349 -14.72 26.76 -3.04
CA THR A 349 -14.49 25.47 -3.71
C THR A 349 -14.40 25.60 -5.24
N ASP A 350 -14.92 26.67 -5.83
CA ASP A 350 -14.75 27.00 -7.25
C ASP A 350 -13.37 27.61 -7.61
N GLY A 351 -12.48 27.78 -6.64
CA GLY A 351 -11.15 28.36 -6.82
C GLY A 351 -11.13 29.88 -6.82
N THR A 352 -12.26 30.54 -6.55
CA THR A 352 -12.37 32.00 -6.55
C THR A 352 -12.69 32.55 -5.16
N GLN A 353 -12.67 33.88 -5.02
CA GLN A 353 -13.21 34.57 -3.84
C GLN A 353 -14.60 35.17 -4.12
N SER A 354 -15.24 34.80 -5.23
CA SER A 354 -16.58 35.29 -5.61
C SER A 354 -17.70 34.28 -5.36
N GLY A 355 -17.39 32.98 -5.30
CA GLY A 355 -18.33 31.95 -4.87
C GLY A 355 -19.49 31.78 -5.86
N THR A 356 -19.16 31.43 -7.09
CA THR A 356 -20.10 31.38 -8.23
C THR A 356 -20.64 29.98 -8.52
N ALA A 357 -19.93 28.94 -8.08
CA ALA A 357 -20.31 27.54 -8.30
C ALA A 357 -20.10 26.68 -7.05
N GLY A 358 -21.05 25.79 -6.78
CA GLY A 358 -20.95 24.83 -5.68
C GLY A 358 -20.20 23.57 -6.12
N ILE A 359 -18.87 23.60 -6.03
CA ILE A 359 -18.02 22.48 -6.44
C ILE A 359 -17.85 21.52 -5.27
N ARG A 360 -18.20 20.24 -5.47
CA ARG A 360 -18.15 19.23 -4.40
C ARG A 360 -16.76 18.61 -4.20
N GLU A 361 -15.94 18.63 -5.25
CA GLU A 361 -14.58 18.11 -5.25
C GLU A 361 -13.73 18.85 -6.27
N GLY A 362 -12.43 18.94 -6.01
CA GLY A 362 -11.51 19.62 -6.90
C GLY A 362 -10.17 19.89 -6.27
N ARG A 363 -9.42 20.77 -6.92
CA ARG A 363 -8.07 21.18 -6.51
C ARG A 363 -8.00 22.69 -6.40
N LEU A 364 -7.37 23.16 -5.33
CA LEU A 364 -7.10 24.55 -5.05
C LEU A 364 -5.60 24.78 -4.96
N GLN A 365 -5.17 25.99 -5.30
CA GLN A 365 -3.78 26.42 -5.20
C GLN A 365 -3.71 27.71 -4.39
N PHE A 366 -2.77 27.75 -3.45
CA PHE A 366 -2.46 28.91 -2.62
C PHE A 366 -1.00 29.32 -2.85
N ASP A 367 -0.73 30.60 -2.68
CA ASP A 367 0.62 31.15 -2.80
C ASP A 367 1.58 30.53 -1.78
N ALA A 368 2.87 30.70 -2.05
CA ALA A 368 3.93 30.24 -1.17
C ALA A 368 3.83 30.88 0.22
N LEU A 369 4.12 30.07 1.24
CA LEU A 369 4.05 30.46 2.64
C LEU A 369 5.45 30.60 3.26
N PRO A 370 5.58 31.39 4.34
CA PRO A 370 6.75 31.37 5.20
C PRO A 370 6.99 30.02 5.88
N LEU A 371 8.12 29.88 6.57
CA LEU A 371 8.41 28.71 7.39
C LEU A 371 7.41 28.59 8.55
N GLY A 372 6.88 27.39 8.76
CA GLY A 372 5.92 27.15 9.85
C GLY A 372 5.13 25.86 9.72
N ASN A 373 4.26 25.63 10.70
CA ASN A 373 3.25 24.58 10.67
C ASN A 373 1.88 25.22 10.37
N TYR A 374 1.08 24.54 9.56
CA TYR A 374 -0.14 25.06 8.99
C TYR A 374 -1.24 23.99 8.95
N GLU A 375 -2.47 24.46 8.84
CA GLU A 375 -3.66 23.63 8.73
C GLU A 375 -4.50 24.11 7.53
N MET A 376 -4.93 23.16 6.70
CA MET A 376 -6.00 23.37 5.72
C MET A 376 -7.32 22.93 6.34
N ARG A 377 -8.37 23.73 6.17
CA ARG A 377 -9.68 23.45 6.76
C ARG A 377 -10.78 23.70 5.72
N LEU A 378 -11.73 22.77 5.62
CA LEU A 378 -12.92 22.90 4.80
C LEU A 378 -14.09 23.35 5.68
N PHE A 379 -14.88 24.29 5.16
CA PHE A 379 -16.06 24.86 5.80
C PHE A 379 -17.20 24.96 4.78
N PHE A 380 -18.44 24.99 5.27
CA PHE A 380 -19.63 25.09 4.42
C PHE A 380 -20.32 26.43 4.54
N ASN A 381 -20.83 26.92 3.41
CA ASN A 381 -21.77 28.04 3.29
C ASN A 381 -21.37 29.29 4.11
N ASP A 382 -20.16 29.81 3.90
CA ASP A 382 -19.56 30.94 4.67
C ASP A 382 -19.48 30.74 6.20
N GLY A 383 -19.77 29.53 6.70
CA GLY A 383 -19.66 29.17 8.10
C GLY A 383 -18.22 28.99 8.55
N TYR A 384 -18.03 28.90 9.87
CA TYR A 384 -16.74 28.67 10.52
C TYR A 384 -16.70 27.38 11.35
N ASP A 385 -17.72 26.52 11.19
CA ASP A 385 -17.71 25.17 11.73
C ASP A 385 -16.89 24.28 10.80
N GLN A 386 -15.69 23.92 11.24
CA GLN A 386 -14.77 23.10 10.46
C GLN A 386 -15.38 21.71 10.25
N VAL A 387 -15.52 21.31 8.99
CA VAL A 387 -16.05 19.98 8.61
C VAL A 387 -14.96 18.96 8.27
N ALA A 388 -13.78 19.45 7.86
CA ALA A 388 -12.58 18.63 7.65
C ALA A 388 -11.33 19.49 7.83
N GLY A 389 -10.20 18.87 8.17
CA GLY A 389 -8.91 19.55 8.18
C GLY A 389 -7.73 18.60 8.00
N ALA A 390 -6.58 19.17 7.62
CA ALA A 390 -5.33 18.46 7.45
C ALA A 390 -4.12 19.37 7.74
N ASP A 391 -3.12 18.79 8.39
CA ASP A 391 -1.90 19.49 8.77
C ASP A 391 -0.82 19.39 7.69
N PHE A 392 0.00 20.43 7.58
CA PHE A 392 1.24 20.39 6.81
C PHE A 392 2.26 21.37 7.40
N ARG A 393 3.49 21.33 6.91
CA ARG A 393 4.53 22.29 7.29
C ARG A 393 5.30 22.82 6.10
N VAL A 394 5.88 23.99 6.28
CA VAL A 394 6.78 24.63 5.34
C VAL A 394 8.16 24.74 5.99
N VAL A 395 9.17 24.18 5.33
CA VAL A 395 10.54 24.11 5.85
C VAL A 395 11.49 24.94 4.97
N ALA A 396 12.67 25.24 5.51
CA ALA A 396 13.70 25.92 4.74
C ALA A 396 14.04 25.08 3.49
N PRO A 397 14.29 25.72 2.34
CA PRO A 397 14.71 25.00 1.15
C PRO A 397 15.97 24.19 1.45
N THR A 398 16.02 22.96 0.94
CA THR A 398 17.24 22.15 1.05
C THR A 398 18.37 22.84 0.27
N PRO A 399 19.56 23.08 0.85
CA PRO A 399 20.68 23.66 0.10
C PRO A 399 21.00 22.81 -1.13
N ALA A 400 21.10 23.49 -2.27
CA ALA A 400 21.44 22.86 -3.53
C ALA A 400 22.86 22.27 -3.48
N GLY A 401 22.99 20.99 -3.83
CA GLY A 401 24.26 20.29 -3.75
C GLY A 401 24.24 18.95 -4.45
N VAL A 402 25.44 18.46 -4.74
CA VAL A 402 25.67 17.15 -5.34
C VAL A 402 26.66 16.38 -4.47
N VAL A 403 26.51 15.07 -4.41
CA VAL A 403 27.36 14.17 -3.64
C VAL A 403 27.66 12.95 -4.49
N ALA A 404 28.94 12.71 -4.75
CA ALA A 404 29.37 11.48 -5.40
C ALA A 404 29.29 10.31 -4.41
N GLU A 405 28.95 9.12 -4.91
CA GLU A 405 28.85 7.90 -4.08
C GLU A 405 30.18 7.56 -3.37
N HIS A 406 31.30 7.85 -4.03
CA HIS A 406 32.65 7.73 -3.51
C HIS A 406 33.44 9.02 -3.74
N ALA A 407 34.44 9.28 -2.89
CA ALA A 407 35.40 10.37 -3.11
C ALA A 407 36.51 9.99 -4.12
N LEU A 408 36.59 8.70 -4.51
CA LEU A 408 37.68 8.15 -5.29
C LEU A 408 37.19 7.04 -6.22
N TYR A 409 37.60 7.12 -7.48
CA TYR A 409 37.21 6.21 -8.55
C TYR A 409 38.44 5.73 -9.35
N GLY A 410 38.31 4.58 -10.01
CA GLY A 410 39.23 4.13 -11.05
C GLY A 410 38.89 4.72 -12.42
N VAL A 411 39.87 4.76 -13.32
CA VAL A 411 39.64 5.11 -14.73
C VAL A 411 38.54 4.22 -15.33
N ASN A 412 37.59 4.83 -16.04
CA ASN A 412 36.39 4.23 -16.62
C ASN A 412 35.41 3.58 -15.60
N GLN A 413 35.56 3.83 -14.30
CA GLN A 413 34.59 3.38 -13.30
C GLN A 413 33.34 4.27 -13.36
N PRO A 414 32.11 3.69 -13.38
CA PRO A 414 30.88 4.49 -13.33
C PRO A 414 30.83 5.40 -12.10
N ILE A 415 30.46 6.66 -12.30
CA ILE A 415 30.34 7.65 -11.21
C ILE A 415 28.85 7.91 -10.97
N ARG A 416 28.36 7.48 -9.81
CA ARG A 416 26.98 7.78 -9.37
C ARG A 416 26.99 9.00 -8.46
N VAL A 417 26.08 9.93 -8.73
CA VAL A 417 25.94 11.20 -8.02
C VAL A 417 24.51 11.33 -7.54
N THR A 418 24.32 11.66 -6.27
CA THR A 418 23.03 12.11 -5.74
C THR A 418 23.00 13.62 -5.67
N TYR A 419 21.83 14.21 -5.83
CA TYR A 419 21.63 15.65 -5.73
C TYR A 419 20.42 15.97 -4.87
N ALA A 420 20.44 17.15 -4.26
CA ALA A 420 19.34 17.73 -3.48
C ALA A 420 19.30 19.25 -3.70
N GLY A 421 18.16 19.87 -3.40
CA GLY A 421 17.95 21.31 -3.59
C GLY A 421 17.97 21.77 -5.05
N GLY A 422 17.66 20.88 -6.00
CA GLY A 422 17.41 21.25 -7.39
C GLY A 422 16.17 22.14 -7.54
N SER A 423 16.01 22.78 -8.69
CA SER A 423 14.88 23.68 -8.98
C SER A 423 13.53 22.96 -9.13
N GLY A 424 13.57 21.64 -9.35
CA GLY A 424 12.40 20.85 -9.74
C GLY A 424 12.10 20.89 -11.24
N ASP A 425 12.95 21.54 -12.04
CA ASP A 425 12.93 21.42 -13.50
C ASP A 425 13.63 20.12 -13.92
N PRO A 426 12.99 19.25 -14.74
CA PRO A 426 13.64 18.04 -15.28
C PRO A 426 14.88 18.33 -16.14
N ARG A 427 15.12 19.59 -16.52
CA ARG A 427 16.32 20.06 -17.23
C ARG A 427 17.36 20.70 -16.32
N ASP A 428 17.25 20.55 -15.00
CA ASP A 428 18.43 20.67 -14.15
C ASP A 428 19.50 19.68 -14.65
N TRP A 429 20.78 20.03 -14.53
CA TRP A 429 21.86 19.18 -15.04
C TRP A 429 23.11 19.23 -14.19
N ILE A 430 23.84 18.12 -14.20
CA ILE A 430 25.08 17.91 -13.46
C ILE A 430 26.23 17.75 -14.45
N ASP A 431 27.35 18.39 -14.18
CA ASP A 431 28.58 18.20 -14.95
C ASP A 431 29.72 17.63 -14.12
N LEU A 432 30.74 17.15 -14.85
CA LEU A 432 32.05 16.77 -14.34
C LEU A 432 33.10 17.65 -15.02
N GLU A 433 33.85 18.39 -14.21
CA GLU A 433 34.83 19.38 -14.67
C GLU A 433 36.24 19.05 -14.13
N ASN A 434 37.26 19.30 -14.95
CA ASN A 434 38.67 19.28 -14.53
C ASN A 434 39.02 20.51 -13.67
N THR A 435 40.18 20.47 -12.99
CA THR A 435 40.67 21.61 -12.19
C THR A 435 40.97 22.88 -12.98
N ASP A 436 41.06 22.80 -14.32
CA ASP A 436 41.29 23.93 -15.22
C ASP A 436 39.99 24.56 -15.76
N GLY A 437 38.82 24.05 -15.38
CA GLY A 437 37.53 24.52 -15.87
C GLY A 437 36.98 23.76 -17.08
N THR A 438 37.69 22.74 -17.56
CA THR A 438 37.24 21.98 -18.74
C THR A 438 36.17 20.97 -18.35
N ARG A 439 34.95 21.14 -18.88
CA ARG A 439 33.86 20.17 -18.75
C ARG A 439 34.13 18.92 -19.58
N LEU A 440 34.09 17.76 -18.94
CA LEU A 440 34.38 16.46 -19.56
C LEU A 440 33.12 15.65 -19.83
N ALA A 441 32.13 15.75 -18.94
CA ALA A 441 30.85 15.08 -19.09
C ALA A 441 29.75 15.91 -18.46
N TRP A 442 28.51 15.72 -18.91
CA TRP A 442 27.33 16.32 -18.32
C TRP A 442 26.11 15.45 -18.58
N ARG A 443 25.09 15.56 -17.72
CA ARG A 443 23.79 14.90 -17.89
C ARG A 443 22.67 15.72 -17.23
N TYR A 444 21.49 15.72 -17.83
CA TYR A 444 20.27 16.17 -17.16
C TYR A 444 19.89 15.26 -16.00
N THR A 445 19.18 15.81 -15.03
CA THR A 445 18.60 15.06 -13.91
C THR A 445 17.37 14.26 -14.34
N ASP A 446 16.68 14.68 -15.41
CA ASP A 446 15.48 14.06 -15.99
C ASP A 446 14.36 13.85 -14.94
N SER A 447 14.29 14.71 -13.93
CA SER A 447 13.39 14.57 -12.78
C SER A 447 12.74 15.91 -12.41
N ALA A 448 11.41 15.90 -12.26
CA ALA A 448 10.65 17.05 -11.76
C ALA A 448 10.73 17.23 -10.23
N GLU A 449 11.61 16.47 -9.57
CA GLU A 449 11.85 16.53 -8.14
C GLU A 449 13.14 17.30 -7.84
N SER A 450 13.16 18.05 -6.73
CA SER A 450 14.34 18.79 -6.25
C SER A 450 15.49 17.88 -5.75
N ARG A 451 15.33 16.56 -5.83
CA ARG A 451 16.33 15.56 -5.42
C ARG A 451 16.29 14.33 -6.30
N GLY A 452 17.43 13.65 -6.42
CA GLY A 452 17.52 12.44 -7.25
C GLY A 452 18.95 11.92 -7.36
N SER A 453 19.19 11.15 -8.42
CA SER A 453 20.53 10.65 -8.74
C SER A 453 20.78 10.56 -10.23
N VAL A 454 22.01 10.84 -10.63
CA VAL A 454 22.51 10.71 -12.00
C VAL A 454 23.71 9.77 -11.99
N THR A 455 23.84 8.95 -13.02
CA THR A 455 25.02 8.10 -13.21
C THR A 455 25.73 8.47 -14.52
N PHE A 456 27.03 8.74 -14.42
CA PHE A 456 27.97 8.80 -15.52
C PHE A 456 28.50 7.38 -15.76
N ALA A 457 27.83 6.64 -16.65
CA ALA A 457 28.04 5.20 -16.80
C ALA A 457 29.45 4.82 -17.30
N GLU A 458 30.05 5.65 -18.15
CA GLU A 458 31.38 5.40 -18.73
C GLU A 458 32.54 5.83 -17.82
N GLY A 459 32.25 6.55 -16.72
CA GLY A 459 33.30 7.13 -15.87
C GLY A 459 34.13 8.21 -16.59
N LEU A 460 35.40 8.34 -16.18
CA LEU A 460 36.40 9.23 -16.78
C LEU A 460 37.63 8.43 -17.21
N ASP A 461 38.17 8.73 -18.39
CA ASP A 461 39.25 7.99 -19.03
C ASP A 461 40.67 8.41 -18.57
N GLN A 462 40.75 9.50 -17.81
CA GLN A 462 41.98 10.06 -17.28
C GLN A 462 41.99 10.06 -15.75
N ALA A 463 43.19 9.91 -15.18
CA ALA A 463 43.39 10.12 -13.77
C ALA A 463 43.53 11.62 -13.48
N GLY A 464 42.96 12.08 -12.37
CA GLY A 464 42.92 13.50 -12.02
C GLY A 464 42.01 13.79 -10.84
N VAL A 465 41.84 15.08 -10.56
CA VAL A 465 40.90 15.58 -9.56
C VAL A 465 39.81 16.36 -10.28
N TYR A 466 38.56 16.06 -9.99
CA TYR A 466 37.40 16.58 -10.72
C TYR A 466 36.39 17.20 -9.76
N GLN A 467 35.60 18.14 -10.26
CA GLN A 467 34.54 18.79 -9.52
C GLN A 467 33.18 18.52 -10.18
N LEU A 468 32.17 18.31 -9.36
CA LEU A 468 30.78 18.17 -9.79
C LEU A 468 30.02 19.46 -9.48
N HIS A 469 29.24 19.93 -10.44
CA HIS A 469 28.33 21.06 -10.24
C HIS A 469 26.90 20.68 -10.61
N LEU A 470 25.95 21.35 -9.98
CA LEU A 470 24.53 21.30 -10.32
C LEU A 470 24.13 22.65 -10.87
N TYR A 471 23.47 22.63 -12.02
CA TYR A 471 22.94 23.79 -12.72
C TYR A 471 21.44 23.64 -12.87
N CYS A 472 20.72 24.77 -12.90
CA CYS A 472 19.26 24.73 -13.08
C CYS A 472 18.83 24.97 -14.53
N CYS A 473 17.73 24.33 -14.89
CA CYS A 473 16.78 24.84 -15.87
C CYS A 473 17.36 25.07 -17.28
N ASP A 474 18.19 24.13 -17.77
CA ASP A 474 18.87 24.23 -19.07
C ASP A 474 19.72 25.50 -19.23
N ALA A 475 20.19 26.05 -18.11
CA ALA A 475 21.02 27.25 -18.06
C ALA A 475 22.36 26.97 -17.37
N PHE A 476 23.31 27.89 -17.50
CA PHE A 476 24.63 27.81 -16.85
C PHE A 476 24.66 28.45 -15.46
N THR A 477 23.49 28.66 -14.84
CA THR A 477 23.39 29.14 -13.46
C THR A 477 23.69 27.99 -12.51
N GLN A 478 24.90 27.96 -11.96
CA GLN A 478 25.30 26.99 -10.96
C GLN A 478 24.52 27.24 -9.67
N ILE A 479 23.83 26.20 -9.19
CA ILE A 479 23.04 26.23 -7.96
C ILE A 479 23.69 25.39 -6.84
N GLY A 480 24.49 24.37 -7.17
CA GLY A 480 25.17 23.53 -6.18
C GLY A 480 26.50 22.96 -6.68
N ALA A 481 27.29 22.41 -5.77
CA ALA A 481 28.54 21.69 -6.09
C ALA A 481 28.81 20.59 -5.06
N ALA A 482 29.65 19.61 -5.43
CA ALA A 482 30.24 18.66 -4.49
C ALA A 482 31.64 19.12 -4.06
N ASP A 483 32.14 18.49 -3.00
CA ASP A 483 33.59 18.35 -2.81
C ASP A 483 34.22 17.65 -4.02
N ARG A 484 35.55 17.80 -4.16
CA ARG A 484 36.30 17.20 -5.25
C ARG A 484 36.30 15.68 -5.17
N ILE A 485 36.14 15.03 -6.31
CA ILE A 485 36.41 13.60 -6.48
C ILE A 485 37.78 13.41 -7.11
N GLU A 486 38.41 12.27 -6.84
CA GLU A 486 39.66 11.88 -7.50
C GLU A 486 39.43 10.63 -8.36
N VAL A 487 40.05 10.60 -9.55
CA VAL A 487 40.14 9.41 -10.38
C VAL A 487 41.60 9.00 -10.44
N THR A 488 41.90 7.75 -10.11
CA THR A 488 43.26 7.21 -10.14
C THR A 488 43.44 6.24 -11.30
N ALA A 489 44.66 6.18 -11.83
CA ALA A 489 45.07 5.11 -12.74
C ALA A 489 44.87 3.74 -12.06
N ALA A 490 44.58 2.71 -12.85
CA ALA A 490 44.40 1.36 -12.32
C ALA A 490 45.63 0.93 -11.47
N PRO A 491 45.40 0.28 -10.31
CA PRO A 491 46.48 -0.26 -9.51
C PRO A 491 47.35 -1.21 -10.36
N THR A 492 48.65 -1.22 -10.11
CA THR A 492 49.56 -2.16 -10.77
C THR A 492 50.29 -2.96 -9.70
N LEU A 493 50.42 -4.28 -9.91
CA LEU A 493 51.14 -5.18 -9.02
C LEU A 493 52.44 -5.64 -9.66
N PHE A 494 53.49 -5.70 -8.85
CA PHE A 494 54.78 -6.31 -9.17
C PHE A 494 55.16 -7.29 -8.07
N LEU A 495 56.05 -8.22 -8.40
CA LEU A 495 56.72 -9.04 -7.41
C LEU A 495 58.15 -8.58 -7.30
N GLU A 496 58.69 -8.60 -6.08
CA GLU A 496 60.11 -8.29 -5.87
C GLU A 496 61.01 -9.24 -6.68
N THR A 497 60.60 -10.51 -6.80
CA THR A 497 61.20 -11.49 -7.71
C THR A 497 60.12 -12.30 -8.44
N SER A 498 60.29 -12.56 -9.74
CA SER A 498 59.34 -13.36 -10.53
C SER A 498 59.46 -14.87 -10.29
N LEU A 499 60.58 -15.32 -9.71
CA LEU A 499 60.77 -16.66 -9.17
C LEU A 499 60.73 -16.58 -7.65
N GLN A 500 59.85 -17.37 -7.04
CA GLN A 500 59.75 -17.53 -5.59
C GLN A 500 60.22 -18.95 -5.23
N ALA A 501 61.07 -19.08 -4.23
CA ALA A 501 61.44 -20.39 -3.69
C ALA A 501 60.39 -20.83 -2.65
N ALA A 502 60.12 -22.13 -2.55
CA ALA A 502 59.16 -22.67 -1.60
C ALA A 502 59.50 -22.22 -0.17
N GLU A 503 58.44 -21.90 0.58
CA GLU A 503 58.51 -21.44 1.98
C GLU A 503 59.27 -20.12 2.21
N GLN A 504 59.71 -19.41 1.16
CA GLN A 504 60.26 -18.06 1.27
C GLN A 504 59.16 -16.99 1.21
N PRO A 505 59.31 -15.85 1.92
CA PRO A 505 58.33 -14.77 1.91
C PRO A 505 58.04 -14.25 0.50
N ILE A 506 56.77 -13.97 0.21
CA ILE A 506 56.33 -13.41 -1.06
C ILE A 506 56.11 -11.91 -0.87
N VAL A 507 56.90 -11.09 -1.54
CA VAL A 507 56.79 -9.63 -1.47
C VAL A 507 56.10 -9.11 -2.73
N VAL A 508 54.90 -8.55 -2.53
CA VAL A 508 54.10 -7.91 -3.59
C VAL A 508 54.26 -6.40 -3.47
N LEU A 509 54.77 -5.75 -4.52
CA LEU A 509 54.76 -4.30 -4.65
C LEU A 509 53.49 -3.87 -5.36
N PHE A 510 52.91 -2.76 -4.92
CA PHE A 510 51.77 -2.14 -5.58
C PHE A 510 52.04 -0.66 -5.84
N LEU A 511 51.56 -0.18 -6.98
CA LEU A 511 51.54 1.23 -7.37
C LEU A 511 50.10 1.65 -7.67
N ASN A 512 49.81 2.94 -7.51
CA ASN A 512 48.52 3.55 -7.83
C ASN A 512 47.32 2.93 -7.08
N GLY A 513 47.53 2.49 -5.84
CA GLY A 513 46.44 2.20 -4.92
C GLY A 513 45.63 3.46 -4.60
N SER A 514 44.39 3.30 -4.18
CA SER A 514 43.46 4.42 -3.96
C SER A 514 43.90 5.27 -2.73
N GLY A 515 44.58 4.63 -1.78
CA GLY A 515 44.94 5.25 -0.49
C GLY A 515 43.83 5.12 0.56
N ASN A 516 42.75 4.40 0.23
CA ASN A 516 41.79 3.93 1.22
C ASN A 516 42.49 2.91 2.14
N SER A 517 42.33 3.07 3.46
CA SER A 517 42.94 2.17 4.45
C SER A 517 42.44 0.73 4.39
N ARG A 518 41.33 0.49 3.68
CA ARG A 518 40.70 -0.80 3.44
C ARG A 518 40.94 -1.37 2.04
N ASP A 519 41.81 -0.76 1.24
CA ASP A 519 42.35 -1.42 0.06
C ASP A 519 43.20 -2.59 0.48
N TRP A 520 43.12 -3.70 -0.24
CA TRP A 520 43.80 -4.93 0.15
C TRP A 520 44.35 -5.71 -1.04
N VAL A 521 45.44 -6.42 -0.76
CA VAL A 521 46.05 -7.38 -1.67
C VAL A 521 45.87 -8.78 -1.10
N GLY A 522 45.36 -9.70 -1.93
CA GLY A 522 45.24 -11.11 -1.59
C GLY A 522 46.13 -11.99 -2.45
N LEU A 523 46.60 -13.10 -1.88
CA LEU A 523 47.26 -14.19 -2.61
C LEU A 523 46.29 -15.34 -2.85
N TYR A 524 46.32 -15.90 -4.06
CA TYR A 524 45.37 -16.89 -4.54
C TYR A 524 46.11 -18.03 -5.25
N ARG A 525 45.55 -19.24 -5.24
CA ARG A 525 45.91 -20.22 -6.27
C ARG A 525 45.47 -19.66 -7.63
N LYS A 526 46.27 -19.92 -8.67
CA LYS A 526 45.94 -19.46 -10.04
C LYS A 526 44.53 -19.89 -10.44
N ASN A 527 43.77 -18.98 -11.06
CA ASN A 527 42.36 -19.15 -11.45
C ASN A 527 41.34 -19.37 -10.31
N ALA A 528 41.69 -19.24 -9.03
CA ALA A 528 40.71 -19.31 -7.94
C ALA A 528 39.70 -18.14 -8.02
N SER A 529 38.49 -18.32 -7.46
CA SER A 529 37.50 -17.23 -7.30
C SER A 529 38.05 -16.11 -6.42
N ASP A 530 37.67 -14.85 -6.68
CA ASP A 530 38.08 -13.68 -5.89
C ASP A 530 37.64 -13.76 -4.41
N ARG A 531 36.70 -14.66 -4.06
CA ARG A 531 36.28 -14.92 -2.67
C ARG A 531 37.10 -16.01 -1.95
N ARG A 532 38.05 -16.66 -2.63
CA ARG A 532 38.86 -17.77 -2.09
C ARG A 532 40.35 -17.44 -2.07
N PHE A 533 40.71 -16.38 -1.35
CA PHE A 533 42.11 -16.07 -1.08
C PHE A 533 42.73 -17.09 -0.12
N LEU A 534 44.05 -17.28 -0.22
CA LEU A 534 44.86 -18.04 0.72
C LEU A 534 45.21 -17.18 1.94
N THR A 535 45.60 -15.94 1.67
CA THR A 535 45.94 -14.92 2.67
C THR A 535 45.76 -13.54 2.04
N TRP A 536 45.68 -12.51 2.86
CA TRP A 536 45.47 -11.13 2.43
C TRP A 536 46.02 -10.15 3.46
N GLN A 537 46.32 -8.94 3.01
CA GLN A 537 46.71 -7.81 3.86
C GLN A 537 46.14 -6.50 3.32
N TYR A 538 45.79 -5.59 4.22
CA TYR A 538 45.46 -4.20 3.85
C TYR A 538 46.73 -3.46 3.43
N THR A 539 46.59 -2.54 2.48
CA THR A 539 47.64 -1.57 2.10
C THR A 539 47.84 -0.49 3.16
N ALA A 540 46.97 -0.44 4.17
CA ALA A 540 46.95 0.54 5.26
C ALA A 540 46.89 2.01 4.78
N GLY A 541 46.29 2.24 3.61
CA GLY A 541 46.06 3.58 3.06
C GLY A 541 47.24 4.13 2.27
N LEU A 542 48.27 3.32 2.07
CA LEU A 542 49.36 3.65 1.15
C LEU A 542 48.85 3.57 -0.30
N ARG A 543 49.26 4.53 -1.12
CA ARG A 543 49.01 4.52 -2.57
C ARG A 543 50.06 3.72 -3.34
N HIS A 544 51.23 3.52 -2.74
CA HIS A 544 52.27 2.66 -3.25
C HIS A 544 53.02 2.05 -2.06
N GLY A 545 53.54 0.84 -2.24
CA GLY A 545 54.28 0.17 -1.18
C GLY A 545 54.51 -1.28 -1.49
N SER A 546 54.93 -2.02 -0.47
CA SER A 546 55.09 -3.47 -0.54
C SER A 546 54.37 -4.15 0.62
N LEU A 547 53.85 -5.35 0.34
CA LEU A 547 53.23 -6.24 1.32
C LEU A 547 53.99 -7.56 1.29
N SER A 548 54.45 -8.01 2.46
CA SER A 548 55.19 -9.27 2.60
C SER A 548 54.30 -10.33 3.20
N PHE A 549 54.12 -11.43 2.48
CA PHE A 549 53.29 -12.56 2.87
C PHE A 549 54.16 -13.75 3.27
N ALA A 550 53.62 -14.64 4.11
CA ALA A 550 54.25 -15.92 4.39
C ALA A 550 54.47 -16.72 3.09
N GLY A 551 55.54 -17.52 3.07
CA GLY A 551 55.85 -18.36 1.94
C GLY A 551 54.76 -19.39 1.66
N LEU A 552 54.72 -19.82 0.40
CA LEU A 552 53.78 -20.84 -0.07
C LEU A 552 54.58 -22.07 -0.51
N ALA A 553 53.91 -23.22 -0.53
CA ALA A 553 54.45 -24.42 -1.16
C ALA A 553 54.60 -24.20 -2.68
N ALA A 554 55.35 -25.09 -3.35
CA ALA A 554 55.51 -25.03 -4.79
C ALA A 554 54.18 -25.13 -5.55
N GLY A 555 53.99 -24.28 -6.57
CA GLY A 555 52.75 -24.20 -7.34
C GLY A 555 52.58 -22.88 -8.12
N GLU A 556 51.44 -22.74 -8.80
CA GLU A 556 51.08 -21.53 -9.54
C GLU A 556 50.05 -20.66 -8.78
N TYR A 557 50.33 -19.36 -8.68
CA TYR A 557 49.60 -18.42 -7.83
C TYR A 557 49.34 -17.08 -8.52
N GLU A 558 48.47 -16.26 -7.92
CA GLU A 558 48.20 -14.88 -8.30
C GLU A 558 48.18 -13.97 -7.08
N ALA A 559 48.72 -12.76 -7.21
CA ALA A 559 48.42 -11.65 -6.31
C ALA A 559 47.36 -10.75 -6.97
N ARG A 560 46.38 -10.28 -6.20
CA ARG A 560 45.24 -9.47 -6.70
C ARG A 560 44.98 -8.27 -5.79
N PHE A 561 44.66 -7.12 -6.37
CA PHE A 561 44.34 -5.88 -5.66
C PHE A 561 42.84 -5.59 -5.71
N PHE A 562 42.28 -5.14 -4.59
CA PHE A 562 40.86 -4.82 -4.43
C PHE A 562 40.67 -3.50 -3.66
N PHE A 563 39.68 -2.71 -4.05
CA PHE A 563 39.36 -1.46 -3.35
C PHE A 563 38.42 -1.67 -2.15
N ALA A 564 38.67 -0.94 -1.07
CA ALA A 564 37.72 -0.64 0.01
C ALA A 564 36.84 -1.83 0.51
N ASN A 565 37.44 -2.96 0.91
CA ASN A 565 36.73 -4.19 1.33
C ASN A 565 35.79 -4.83 0.29
N SER A 566 35.87 -4.41 -0.97
CA SER A 566 35.14 -5.05 -2.06
C SER A 566 35.85 -6.32 -2.55
N TYR A 567 35.16 -7.05 -3.42
CA TYR A 567 35.74 -8.14 -4.23
C TYR A 567 35.82 -7.74 -5.72
N LEU A 568 35.77 -6.44 -6.04
CA LEU A 568 35.97 -5.95 -7.39
C LEU A 568 37.48 -5.92 -7.67
N ARG A 569 37.93 -6.79 -8.58
CA ARG A 569 39.36 -6.98 -8.86
C ARG A 569 39.85 -5.92 -9.84
N GLU A 570 40.84 -5.15 -9.39
CA GLU A 570 41.37 -4.00 -10.12
C GLU A 570 42.71 -4.29 -10.79
N ALA A 571 43.49 -5.18 -10.19
CA ALA A 571 44.79 -5.60 -10.71
C ALA A 571 45.09 -7.05 -10.36
N ARG A 572 45.91 -7.71 -11.19
CA ARG A 572 46.48 -9.03 -10.88
C ARG A 572 47.85 -9.23 -11.48
N ILE A 573 48.67 -10.04 -10.82
CA ILE A 573 49.91 -10.59 -11.36
C ILE A 573 50.02 -12.07 -11.01
N ALA A 574 50.37 -12.90 -11.99
CA ALA A 574 50.57 -14.34 -11.81
C ALA A 574 52.04 -14.65 -11.54
N PHE A 575 52.30 -15.70 -10.76
CA PHE A 575 53.65 -16.17 -10.45
C PHE A 575 53.72 -17.66 -10.11
N THR A 576 54.94 -18.20 -10.10
CA THR A 576 55.23 -19.59 -9.75
C THR A 576 56.16 -19.65 -8.55
N VAL A 577 55.85 -20.55 -7.62
CA VAL A 577 56.72 -20.94 -6.52
C VAL A 577 57.36 -22.27 -6.89
N ASN A 578 58.69 -22.31 -6.91
CA ASN A 578 59.48 -23.50 -7.25
C ASN A 578 59.92 -24.25 -5.98
N ASN A 579 60.20 -25.54 -6.13
CA ASN A 579 60.79 -26.37 -5.06
C ASN A 579 62.15 -25.89 -4.61
#